data_AF-A0A8H5RPR4-F1
#
_entry.id   AF-A0A8H5RPR4-F1
#
_cell.length_a   1.000
_cell.length_b   1.000
_cell.length_c   1.000
_cell.angle_alpha   90.00
_cell.angle_beta   90.00
_cell.angle_gamma   90.00
#
_symmetry.space_group_name_H-M   'P 1'
#
loop_
_entity.id
_entity.type
_entity.pdbx_description
1 polymer ?
#
loop_
_entity_poly.entity_id
_entity_poly.type
_entity_poly.pdbx_seq_one_letter_code
_entity_poly.pdbx_strand_id
1 'polypeptide(L)'
;MTVDILSWLRLVDDTPYPHELDPAKPPKATRSTRKRQRSYRATSSSHRPIPKPTSGAVPSPSPNDAEFDDEGEQEKTPRPLRSVHIPSDTSSMSSASGRSGASSPRKQLAAMALSSYGVETRAMSDPSGLPPSLAEMRTKLLQFSRGRGILGEKGLESIDNETAARALHPDMAAVYEDKEFCCSARRDELGVTPSPEDAVYILKCAGDCLRMGRSEAAWNHEVHFPLLCLALRNRSKGAFKQLINVTSCSSASIIPDYRIRFAPDKKIDFCVYLDPRHDSNDKDIANYIDTVRSRLPGLSINPTDDLSLLSNPIAIPIETKRPGEGLDTANLQVATFLTAHLTLLQRLVDAGASVPVDAGGEAPPADDLGFLPGLMVQGNTWNFIAASRQDSRTIIWSETSLGSTGDIFGIYQIVASLQLLRQWIDTTYWPWLRRFTKRAATTAQLRDDPAG
;
A
#
# COMPACT_ATOMS: atom_id res chain seq x y z
N MET A 1 14.03 -3.50 46.52
CA MET A 1 12.62 -3.13 46.77
C MET A 1 11.80 -3.65 45.61
N THR A 2 11.13 -4.79 45.80
CA THR A 2 10.28 -5.42 44.79
C THR A 2 8.85 -5.01 45.07
N VAL A 3 8.23 -4.29 44.13
CA VAL A 3 6.83 -3.87 44.23
C VAL A 3 5.94 -5.02 43.76
N ASP A 4 5.05 -5.49 44.65
CA ASP A 4 4.07 -6.53 44.37
C ASP A 4 2.86 -5.92 43.63
N ILE A 5 2.77 -6.21 42.33
CA ILE A 5 1.73 -5.74 41.41
C ILE A 5 0.33 -6.23 41.82
N LEU A 6 0.23 -7.38 42.51
CA LEU A 6 -1.07 -7.94 42.93
C LEU A 6 -1.73 -7.11 44.04
N SER A 7 -0.93 -6.41 44.84
CA SER A 7 -1.41 -5.52 45.89
C SER A 7 -1.99 -4.22 45.32
N TRP A 8 -1.52 -3.77 44.14
CA TRP A 8 -2.04 -2.58 43.47
C TRP A 8 -3.39 -2.83 42.77
N LEU A 9 -3.56 -4.02 42.17
CA LEU A 9 -4.81 -4.37 41.47
C LEU A 9 -6.02 -4.48 42.42
N ARG A 10 -5.80 -4.83 43.68
CA ARG A 10 -6.88 -4.89 44.70
C ARG A 10 -7.36 -3.52 45.20
N LEU A 11 -6.66 -2.44 44.86
CA LEU A 11 -7.00 -1.07 45.26
C LEU A 11 -7.86 -0.34 44.21
N VAL A 12 -8.08 -0.92 43.03
CA VAL A 12 -8.80 -0.27 41.92
C VAL A 12 -10.27 -0.73 41.81
N ASP A 13 -10.66 -1.82 42.48
CA ASP A 13 -12.02 -2.40 42.37
C ASP A 13 -13.06 -1.86 43.37
N ASP A 14 -12.70 -0.95 44.28
CA ASP A 14 -13.64 -0.39 45.27
C ASP A 14 -13.86 1.12 45.09
N THR A 15 -14.55 1.51 44.01
CA THR A 15 -15.23 2.82 43.96
C THR A 15 -16.71 2.65 43.65
N PRO A 16 -17.62 2.98 44.60
CA PRO A 16 -19.06 2.87 44.38
C PRO A 16 -19.59 4.04 43.54
N TYR A 17 -20.43 3.69 42.55
CA TYR A 17 -21.32 4.61 41.84
C TYR A 17 -22.28 5.32 42.80
N PRO A 18 -22.51 6.65 42.67
CA PRO A 18 -23.69 7.28 43.25
C PRO A 18 -24.88 7.31 42.29
N HIS A 19 -26.02 6.88 42.83
CA HIS A 19 -27.37 6.84 42.30
C HIS A 19 -27.97 8.22 41.90
N GLU A 20 -28.86 8.14 40.89
CA GLU A 20 -30.18 8.79 40.75
C GLU A 20 -30.43 10.25 41.21
N LEU A 21 -30.89 11.08 40.26
CA LEU A 21 -31.72 12.27 40.51
C LEU A 21 -32.88 12.38 39.50
N ASP A 22 -34.07 12.04 39.99
CA ASP A 22 -35.43 12.62 39.84
C ASP A 22 -35.96 13.16 38.48
N PRO A 23 -37.09 12.64 37.95
CA PRO A 23 -37.72 13.10 36.72
C PRO A 23 -38.82 14.15 36.95
N ALA A 24 -38.50 15.45 36.97
CA ALA A 24 -39.49 16.50 36.77
C ALA A 24 -38.89 17.88 36.44
N LYS A 25 -38.79 18.23 35.14
CA LYS A 25 -39.19 19.54 34.54
C LYS A 25 -38.67 19.70 33.09
N PRO A 26 -39.44 20.38 32.21
CA PRO A 26 -39.25 20.30 30.76
C PRO A 26 -38.18 21.29 30.25
N PRO A 27 -37.47 20.98 29.13
CA PRO A 27 -36.55 21.92 28.52
C PRO A 27 -37.29 22.98 27.69
N LYS A 28 -36.90 24.23 27.93
CA LYS A 28 -37.34 25.42 27.18
C LYS A 28 -36.77 25.42 25.76
N ALA A 29 -37.64 25.67 24.80
CA ALA A 29 -37.32 25.89 23.39
C ALA A 29 -36.39 27.09 23.19
N THR A 30 -35.34 26.94 22.38
CA THR A 30 -34.66 28.06 21.72
C THR A 30 -34.19 27.71 20.30
N ARG A 31 -34.93 28.29 19.34
CA ARG A 31 -34.54 28.86 18.03
C ARG A 31 -33.52 28.11 17.16
N SER A 32 -34.08 27.41 16.18
CA SER A 32 -33.50 27.09 14.88
C SER A 32 -33.07 28.34 14.11
N THR A 33 -31.79 28.40 13.72
CA THR A 33 -31.30 29.26 12.64
C THR A 33 -31.06 28.42 11.39
N ARG A 34 -31.98 28.53 10.43
CA ARG A 34 -31.84 28.08 9.04
C ARG A 34 -30.60 28.72 8.40
N LYS A 35 -29.68 27.92 7.87
CA LYS A 35 -28.78 28.32 6.78
C LYS A 35 -29.13 27.55 5.51
N ARG A 36 -29.37 28.33 4.45
CA ARG A 36 -29.82 27.96 3.10
C ARG A 36 -28.95 26.88 2.45
N GLN A 37 -29.60 25.82 1.96
CA GLN A 37 -29.09 24.99 0.86
C GLN A 37 -28.96 25.83 -0.41
N ARG A 38 -27.82 25.70 -1.11
CA ARG A 38 -27.65 26.19 -2.48
C ARG A 38 -27.56 24.96 -3.38
N SER A 39 -28.61 24.74 -4.16
CA SER A 39 -28.67 23.72 -5.20
C SER A 39 -27.77 24.14 -6.38
N TYR A 40 -27.09 23.17 -6.98
CA TYR A 40 -26.51 23.31 -8.31
C TYR A 40 -27.05 22.19 -9.18
N ARG A 41 -27.73 22.55 -10.27
CA ARG A 41 -27.95 21.68 -11.41
C ARG A 41 -27.77 22.47 -12.70
N ALA A 42 -27.19 21.76 -13.67
CA ALA A 42 -27.18 21.99 -15.11
C ALA A 42 -26.21 23.04 -15.68
N THR A 43 -25.15 22.50 -16.28
CA THR A 43 -24.38 23.05 -17.38
C THR A 43 -25.23 23.08 -18.66
N SER A 44 -25.15 24.19 -19.42
CA SER A 44 -25.26 24.13 -20.88
C SER A 44 -24.55 25.30 -21.55
N SER A 45 -23.99 24.98 -22.71
CA SER A 45 -23.11 25.71 -23.64
C SER A 45 -23.58 27.11 -24.08
N SER A 46 -22.63 28.04 -24.28
CA SER A 46 -22.36 28.67 -25.60
C SER A 46 -21.36 29.84 -25.54
N HIS A 47 -20.56 29.95 -26.60
CA HIS A 47 -19.53 30.96 -26.86
C HIS A 47 -20.09 32.37 -27.19
N ARG A 48 -19.43 33.43 -26.69
CA ARG A 48 -18.67 34.44 -27.47
C ARG A 48 -18.14 35.60 -26.59
N PRO A 49 -17.02 36.26 -26.95
CA PRO A 49 -16.34 37.29 -26.15
C PRO A 49 -16.66 38.73 -26.61
N ILE A 50 -16.19 39.75 -25.83
CA ILE A 50 -15.90 41.20 -26.13
C ILE A 50 -16.46 42.12 -25.01
N PRO A 51 -15.84 43.26 -24.59
CA PRO A 51 -14.43 43.62 -24.36
C PRO A 51 -14.19 44.32 -22.98
N LYS A 52 -12.92 44.64 -22.70
CA LYS A 52 -12.46 45.47 -21.55
C LYS A 52 -12.96 46.93 -21.62
N PRO A 53 -13.01 47.63 -20.48
CA PRO A 53 -12.61 49.03 -20.43
C PRO A 53 -11.42 49.28 -19.48
N THR A 54 -10.71 50.32 -19.85
CA THR A 54 -9.43 50.86 -19.37
C THR A 54 -9.55 51.80 -18.16
N SER A 55 -8.47 51.81 -17.38
CA SER A 55 -7.86 52.92 -16.62
C SER A 55 -8.69 53.75 -15.63
N GLY A 56 -8.24 53.73 -14.37
CA GLY A 56 -8.42 54.82 -13.41
C GLY A 56 -7.40 54.64 -12.27
N ALA A 57 -6.54 55.63 -12.09
CA ALA A 57 -5.37 55.59 -11.21
C ALA A 57 -5.62 56.35 -9.89
N VAL A 58 -5.07 55.78 -8.79
CA VAL A 58 -4.66 56.35 -7.47
C VAL A 58 -5.67 57.14 -6.60
N PRO A 59 -5.45 57.34 -5.28
CA PRO A 59 -4.53 56.70 -4.32
C PRO A 59 -5.18 56.23 -2.99
N SER A 60 -4.40 55.49 -2.20
CA SER A 60 -4.64 55.01 -0.83
C SER A 60 -5.04 56.09 0.18
N PRO A 61 -5.63 55.70 1.32
CA PRO A 61 -4.90 55.87 2.58
C PRO A 61 -5.08 54.70 3.57
N SER A 62 -3.98 54.32 4.24
CA SER A 62 -3.95 53.79 5.61
C SER A 62 -3.36 54.91 6.48
N PRO A 63 -3.73 55.08 7.77
CA PRO A 63 -3.23 54.19 8.84
C PRO A 63 -4.16 54.03 10.07
N ASN A 64 -3.92 52.99 10.88
CA ASN A 64 -3.58 53.12 12.30
C ASN A 64 -3.54 51.76 13.01
N ASP A 65 -2.32 51.41 13.41
CA ASP A 65 -1.85 50.90 14.69
C ASP A 65 -2.87 50.48 15.76
N ALA A 66 -2.68 49.26 16.27
CA ALA A 66 -2.88 48.94 17.67
C ALA A 66 -1.85 47.86 18.07
N GLU A 67 -0.87 48.29 18.85
CA GLU A 67 0.06 47.48 19.62
C GLU A 67 -0.68 46.62 20.65
N PHE A 68 -0.19 45.40 20.88
CA PHE A 68 -0.27 44.75 22.19
C PHE A 68 0.98 43.88 22.37
N ASP A 69 1.76 44.25 23.37
CA ASP A 69 2.92 43.53 23.90
C ASP A 69 2.49 42.22 24.59
N ASP A 70 3.32 41.18 24.46
CA ASP A 70 3.53 40.23 25.56
C ASP A 70 4.97 39.70 25.50
N GLU A 71 5.68 39.85 26.63
CA GLU A 71 7.08 39.49 26.84
C GLU A 71 7.20 38.02 27.27
N GLY A 72 8.29 37.34 26.89
CA GLY A 72 8.60 36.02 27.44
C GLY A 72 9.80 35.30 26.83
N GLU A 73 10.99 35.66 27.33
CA GLU A 73 12.21 34.83 27.47
C GLU A 73 13.02 34.40 26.22
N GLN A 74 14.13 35.12 26.05
CA GLN A 74 15.29 34.75 25.23
C GLN A 74 16.27 33.89 26.03
N GLU A 75 16.64 32.72 25.50
CA GLU A 75 17.88 32.04 25.86
C GLU A 75 18.92 32.23 24.74
N LYS A 76 20.12 32.66 25.15
CA LYS A 76 21.18 33.26 24.33
C LYS A 76 22.10 32.19 23.72
N THR A 77 22.53 32.40 22.47
CA THR A 77 23.82 31.90 21.96
C THR A 77 24.41 32.89 20.93
N PRO A 78 25.75 33.00 20.83
CA PRO A 78 26.43 34.23 20.39
C PRO A 78 26.59 34.36 18.86
N ARG A 79 26.55 35.60 18.37
CA ARG A 79 26.77 35.97 16.96
C ARG A 79 28.27 36.07 16.63
N PRO A 80 28.73 35.68 15.43
CA PRO A 80 30.05 36.05 14.92
C PRO A 80 30.07 37.45 14.30
N LEU A 81 31.27 38.03 14.29
CA LEU A 81 31.61 39.40 13.91
C LEU A 81 31.33 39.73 12.43
N ARG A 82 30.90 40.98 12.21
CA ARG A 82 30.76 41.67 10.93
C ARG A 82 32.12 41.70 10.20
N SER A 83 32.18 41.09 9.02
CA SER A 83 33.15 41.44 7.98
C SER A 83 32.42 42.27 6.92
N VAL A 84 33.00 43.42 6.61
CA VAL A 84 32.51 44.46 5.70
C VAL A 84 32.78 44.02 4.26
N HIS A 85 31.76 43.97 3.39
CA HIS A 85 31.89 44.12 1.94
C HIS A 85 30.65 44.83 1.38
N ILE A 86 30.88 45.89 0.61
CA ILE A 86 29.93 46.66 -0.22
C ILE A 86 30.61 46.81 -1.60
N PRO A 87 29.90 47.13 -2.69
CA PRO A 87 28.92 46.34 -3.46
C PRO A 87 29.42 46.10 -4.89
N SER A 88 28.72 45.28 -5.68
CA SER A 88 28.44 45.62 -7.09
C SER A 88 27.23 44.85 -7.59
N ASP A 89 26.21 45.64 -7.93
CA ASP A 89 25.18 45.49 -8.96
C ASP A 89 24.55 44.12 -9.19
N THR A 90 23.26 43.99 -8.86
CA THR A 90 22.34 43.18 -9.67
C THR A 90 20.86 43.44 -9.39
N SER A 91 20.16 43.78 -10.49
CA SER A 91 18.77 43.46 -10.84
C SER A 91 17.65 43.61 -9.80
N SER A 92 16.78 44.58 -10.08
CA SER A 92 15.40 44.64 -9.60
C SER A 92 14.67 43.31 -9.85
N MET A 93 14.39 42.59 -8.76
CA MET A 93 13.54 41.40 -8.77
C MET A 93 12.07 41.82 -8.71
N SER A 94 11.35 41.62 -9.80
CA SER A 94 9.89 41.51 -9.76
C SER A 94 9.52 40.09 -9.31
N SER A 95 9.03 39.98 -8.07
CA SER A 95 8.10 38.96 -7.55
C SER A 95 7.97 37.67 -8.38
N ALA A 96 8.90 36.74 -8.18
CA ALA A 96 8.74 35.36 -8.59
C ALA A 96 7.80 34.65 -7.61
N SER A 97 6.59 34.34 -8.09
CA SER A 97 5.74 33.30 -7.50
C SER A 97 6.57 32.04 -7.26
N GLY A 98 6.54 31.50 -6.05
CA GLY A 98 7.27 30.29 -5.67
C GLY A 98 7.05 29.16 -6.66
N ARG A 99 8.03 28.91 -7.52
CA ARG A 99 8.08 27.74 -8.40
C ARG A 99 8.28 26.54 -7.48
N SER A 100 7.24 25.72 -7.31
CA SER A 100 7.37 24.39 -6.76
C SER A 100 8.37 23.61 -7.64
N GLY A 101 9.60 23.43 -7.15
CA GLY A 101 10.66 22.70 -7.86
C GLY A 101 10.43 21.19 -7.95
N ALA A 102 9.33 20.67 -7.40
CA ALA A 102 8.97 19.26 -7.48
C ALA A 102 8.30 18.95 -8.84
N SER A 103 8.91 18.04 -9.60
CA SER A 103 8.30 17.46 -10.80
C SER A 103 7.04 16.68 -10.40
N SER A 104 5.93 16.84 -11.14
CA SER A 104 4.69 16.10 -10.84
C SER A 104 4.84 14.60 -11.13
N PRO A 105 4.05 13.71 -10.49
CA PRO A 105 4.17 12.26 -10.70
C PRO A 105 4.09 11.82 -12.17
N ARG A 106 3.21 12.45 -12.97
CA ARG A 106 3.10 12.19 -14.40
C ARG A 106 4.38 12.54 -15.18
N LYS A 107 5.05 13.64 -14.81
CA LYS A 107 6.34 14.00 -15.43
C LYS A 107 7.45 13.02 -15.05
N GLN A 108 7.39 12.45 -13.84
CA GLN A 108 8.33 11.42 -13.39
C GLN A 108 8.10 10.09 -14.12
N LEU A 109 6.85 9.64 -14.29
CA LEU A 109 6.51 8.49 -15.14
C LEU A 109 6.99 8.69 -16.58
N ALA A 110 6.77 9.88 -17.16
CA ALA A 110 7.27 10.21 -18.49
C ALA A 110 8.81 10.17 -18.58
N ALA A 111 9.52 10.61 -17.53
CA ALA A 111 10.98 10.49 -17.48
C ALA A 111 11.44 9.01 -17.38
N MET A 112 10.73 8.18 -16.61
CA MET A 112 11.00 6.73 -16.53
C MET A 112 10.78 6.03 -17.88
N ALA A 113 9.81 6.49 -18.68
CA ALA A 113 9.57 5.98 -20.04
C ALA A 113 10.75 6.21 -20.99
N LEU A 114 11.54 7.28 -20.77
CA LEU A 114 12.72 7.62 -21.59
C LEU A 114 14.01 6.93 -21.11
N SER A 115 13.97 6.15 -20.03
CA SER A 115 15.13 5.41 -19.54
C SER A 115 15.52 4.26 -20.49
N SER A 116 16.75 3.75 -20.36
CA SER A 116 17.25 2.62 -21.17
C SER A 116 16.42 1.33 -21.01
N TYR A 117 15.63 1.22 -19.93
CA TYR A 117 14.71 0.12 -19.65
C TYR A 117 13.23 0.52 -19.80
N GLY A 118 12.94 1.68 -20.39
CA GLY A 118 11.64 2.29 -20.69
C GLY A 118 10.43 1.76 -19.91
N VAL A 119 9.89 2.56 -18.99
CA VAL A 119 8.64 2.22 -18.28
C VAL A 119 7.42 2.71 -19.07
N GLU A 120 6.54 1.80 -19.45
CA GLU A 120 5.26 2.11 -20.09
C GLU A 120 4.11 1.73 -19.16
N THR A 121 3.02 2.48 -19.18
CA THR A 121 1.79 2.14 -18.44
C THR A 121 0.70 1.76 -19.43
N ARG A 122 0.05 0.60 -19.21
CA ARG A 122 -1.08 0.11 -19.99
C ARG A 122 -2.22 -0.30 -19.07
N ALA A 123 -3.45 -0.15 -19.54
CA ALA A 123 -4.61 -0.63 -18.80
C ALA A 123 -4.65 -2.16 -18.83
N MET A 124 -4.94 -2.80 -17.70
CA MET A 124 -5.05 -4.28 -17.65
C MET A 124 -6.26 -4.82 -18.44
N SER A 125 -7.19 -3.95 -18.83
CA SER A 125 -8.29 -4.27 -19.73
C SER A 125 -7.88 -4.41 -21.19
N ASP A 126 -6.72 -3.88 -21.58
CA ASP A 126 -6.18 -4.06 -22.92
C ASP A 126 -5.53 -5.45 -23.02
N PRO A 127 -6.05 -6.36 -23.87
CA PRO A 127 -5.46 -7.69 -24.03
C PRO A 127 -4.10 -7.64 -24.76
N SER A 128 -3.75 -6.53 -25.40
CA SER A 128 -2.57 -6.40 -26.25
C SER A 128 -1.28 -6.54 -25.45
N GLY A 129 -0.62 -7.70 -25.59
CA GLY A 129 0.62 -8.02 -24.88
C GLY A 129 0.41 -8.34 -23.41
N LEU A 130 -0.81 -8.57 -22.91
CA LEU A 130 -1.03 -8.97 -21.52
C LEU A 130 -0.46 -10.39 -21.29
N PRO A 131 0.46 -10.61 -20.33
CA PRO A 131 1.00 -11.93 -20.06
C PRO A 131 -0.12 -12.96 -19.74
N PRO A 132 -0.07 -14.20 -20.26
CA PRO A 132 -1.14 -15.19 -20.04
C PRO A 132 -1.45 -15.44 -18.56
N SER A 133 -0.42 -15.57 -17.72
CA SER A 133 -0.59 -15.76 -16.27
C SER A 133 -1.27 -14.55 -15.59
N LEU A 134 -0.99 -13.33 -16.07
CA LEU A 134 -1.66 -12.11 -15.60
C LEU A 134 -3.11 -12.04 -16.09
N ALA A 135 -3.40 -12.48 -17.32
CA ALA A 135 -4.76 -12.55 -17.85
C ALA A 135 -5.64 -13.55 -17.06
N GLU A 136 -5.09 -14.69 -16.68
CA GLU A 136 -5.75 -15.65 -15.79
C GLU A 136 -6.00 -15.07 -14.39
N MET A 137 -4.98 -14.43 -13.80
CA MET A 137 -5.11 -13.74 -12.52
C MET A 137 -6.23 -12.70 -12.57
N ARG A 138 -6.20 -11.81 -13.56
CA ARG A 138 -7.24 -10.80 -13.78
C ARG A 138 -8.62 -11.42 -13.92
N THR A 139 -8.75 -12.52 -14.66
CA THR A 139 -10.05 -13.19 -14.84
C THR A 139 -10.64 -13.64 -13.50
N LYS A 140 -9.83 -14.22 -12.61
CA LYS A 140 -10.26 -14.61 -11.26
C LYS A 140 -10.59 -13.40 -10.39
N LEU A 141 -9.75 -12.36 -10.40
CA LEU A 141 -10.01 -11.11 -9.67
C LEU A 141 -11.33 -10.45 -10.12
N LEU A 142 -11.65 -10.48 -11.42
CA LEU A 142 -12.92 -9.96 -11.94
C LEU A 142 -14.12 -10.79 -11.45
N GLN A 143 -13.99 -12.10 -11.27
CA GLN A 143 -15.07 -12.89 -10.66
C GLN A 143 -15.34 -12.43 -9.22
N PHE A 144 -14.28 -12.22 -8.43
CA PHE A 144 -14.43 -11.68 -7.07
C PHE A 144 -15.03 -10.28 -7.06
N SER A 145 -14.59 -9.38 -7.95
CA SER A 145 -15.16 -8.03 -8.07
C SER A 145 -16.66 -8.03 -8.38
N ARG A 146 -17.16 -9.10 -8.99
CA ARG A 146 -18.59 -9.32 -9.26
C ARG A 146 -19.33 -10.01 -8.13
N GLY A 147 -18.61 -10.47 -7.10
CA GLY A 147 -19.15 -11.19 -5.95
C GLY A 147 -19.11 -12.70 -6.03
N ARG A 148 -18.57 -13.28 -7.10
CA ARG A 148 -18.65 -14.73 -7.31
C ARG A 148 -17.56 -15.44 -6.54
N GLY A 149 -17.96 -16.33 -5.64
CA GLY A 149 -17.02 -17.16 -4.87
C GLY A 149 -16.09 -16.35 -3.97
N ILE A 150 -16.60 -15.28 -3.35
CA ILE A 150 -15.85 -14.45 -2.40
C ILE A 150 -15.86 -15.05 -0.97
N LEU A 151 -16.81 -15.96 -0.69
CA LEU A 151 -16.96 -16.72 0.55
C LEU A 151 -16.75 -18.22 0.28
N GLY A 152 -16.20 -18.93 1.27
CA GLY A 152 -16.20 -20.39 1.32
C GLY A 152 -17.63 -20.94 1.44
N GLU A 153 -17.84 -22.23 1.19
CA GLU A 153 -19.19 -22.84 1.31
C GLU A 153 -19.78 -22.65 2.71
N LYS A 154 -18.90 -22.68 3.71
CA LYS A 154 -19.22 -22.50 5.12
C LYS A 154 -18.98 -21.08 5.62
N GLY A 155 -18.69 -20.14 4.73
CA GLY A 155 -18.33 -18.76 5.09
C GLY A 155 -19.40 -18.02 5.89
N LEU A 156 -20.66 -18.47 5.81
CA LEU A 156 -21.80 -17.92 6.55
C LEU A 156 -22.45 -18.94 7.49
N GLU A 157 -21.76 -20.04 7.83
CA GLU A 157 -22.34 -21.11 8.65
C GLU A 157 -22.72 -20.65 10.07
N SER A 158 -22.07 -19.59 10.57
CA SER A 158 -22.40 -18.97 11.85
C SER A 158 -23.68 -18.12 11.83
N ILE A 159 -24.28 -17.91 10.65
CA ILE A 159 -25.51 -17.14 10.48
C ILE A 159 -26.67 -18.09 10.21
N ASP A 160 -27.52 -18.27 11.22
CA ASP A 160 -28.66 -19.19 11.15
C ASP A 160 -29.69 -18.79 10.08
N ASN A 161 -29.98 -17.49 9.98
CA ASN A 161 -31.01 -16.96 9.09
C ASN A 161 -30.77 -15.47 8.76
N GLU A 162 -31.56 -14.95 7.83
CA GLU A 162 -31.50 -13.55 7.37
C GLU A 162 -31.75 -12.54 8.51
N THR A 163 -32.55 -12.88 9.52
CA THR A 163 -32.78 -12.00 10.68
C THR A 163 -31.51 -11.86 11.53
N ALA A 164 -30.79 -12.96 11.75
CA ALA A 164 -29.49 -12.94 12.43
C ALA A 164 -28.45 -12.14 11.61
N ALA A 165 -28.43 -12.31 10.28
CA ALA A 165 -27.56 -11.53 9.40
C ALA A 165 -27.84 -10.02 9.54
N ARG A 166 -29.12 -9.63 9.48
CA ARG A 166 -29.55 -8.23 9.60
C ARG A 166 -29.25 -7.62 10.98
N ALA A 167 -29.27 -8.45 12.03
CA ALA A 167 -28.89 -8.03 13.37
C ALA A 167 -27.39 -7.69 13.48
N LEU A 168 -26.52 -8.35 12.70
CA LEU A 168 -25.09 -7.99 12.59
C LEU A 168 -24.90 -6.67 11.83
N HIS A 169 -25.46 -6.58 10.63
CA HIS A 169 -25.45 -5.38 9.78
C HIS A 169 -26.44 -5.51 8.61
N PRO A 170 -27.08 -4.43 8.13
CA PRO A 170 -27.94 -4.50 6.93
C PRO A 170 -27.27 -5.13 5.71
N ASP A 171 -26.02 -4.75 5.42
CA ASP A 171 -25.26 -5.32 4.29
C ASP A 171 -24.93 -6.80 4.46
N MET A 172 -24.86 -7.33 5.70
CA MET A 172 -24.70 -8.77 5.92
C MET A 172 -25.96 -9.54 5.47
N ALA A 173 -27.14 -8.94 5.64
CA ALA A 173 -28.38 -9.55 5.17
C ALA A 173 -28.37 -9.70 3.64
N ALA A 174 -27.91 -8.67 2.92
CA ALA A 174 -27.75 -8.74 1.46
C ALA A 174 -26.77 -9.84 1.03
N VAL A 175 -25.61 -9.94 1.70
CA VAL A 175 -24.63 -11.01 1.44
C VAL A 175 -25.24 -12.40 1.70
N TYR A 176 -26.06 -12.54 2.74
CA TYR A 176 -26.73 -13.78 3.10
C TYR A 176 -27.81 -14.18 2.07
N GLU A 177 -28.60 -13.22 1.59
CA GLU A 177 -29.59 -13.42 0.53
C GLU A 177 -28.90 -13.91 -0.77
N ASP A 178 -27.73 -13.35 -1.10
CA ASP A 178 -26.93 -13.72 -2.27
C ASP A 178 -25.95 -14.89 -2.04
N LYS A 179 -26.13 -15.70 -0.99
CA LYS A 179 -25.16 -16.74 -0.59
C LYS A 179 -24.85 -17.77 -1.68
N GLU A 180 -25.84 -18.14 -2.50
CA GLU A 180 -25.64 -19.10 -3.60
C GLU A 180 -24.68 -18.57 -4.67
N PHE A 181 -24.61 -17.25 -4.80
CA PHE A 181 -23.72 -16.57 -5.73
C PHE A 181 -22.36 -16.25 -5.08
N CYS A 182 -22.37 -15.91 -3.79
CA CYS A 182 -21.18 -15.50 -3.06
C CYS A 182 -20.31 -16.66 -2.58
N CYS A 183 -20.91 -17.82 -2.28
CA CYS A 183 -20.21 -18.98 -1.72
C CYS A 183 -19.68 -19.93 -2.81
N SER A 184 -18.51 -20.54 -2.57
CA SER A 184 -17.94 -21.54 -3.48
C SER A 184 -16.94 -22.47 -2.77
N ALA A 185 -16.97 -23.77 -3.05
CA ALA A 185 -15.93 -24.72 -2.57
C ALA A 185 -14.52 -24.33 -3.01
N ARG A 186 -14.38 -23.78 -4.22
CA ARG A 186 -13.07 -23.32 -4.73
C ARG A 186 -12.50 -22.18 -3.90
N ARG A 187 -13.35 -21.42 -3.20
CA ARG A 187 -12.90 -20.34 -2.33
C ARG A 187 -12.26 -20.88 -1.06
N ASP A 188 -12.70 -22.03 -0.56
CA ASP A 188 -12.10 -22.69 0.61
C ASP A 188 -10.66 -23.15 0.35
N GLU A 189 -10.32 -23.50 -0.90
CA GLU A 189 -8.95 -23.84 -1.32
C GLU A 189 -7.96 -22.66 -1.16
N LEU A 190 -8.44 -21.42 -1.18
CA LEU A 190 -7.60 -20.23 -1.08
C LEU A 190 -7.25 -19.88 0.37
N GLY A 191 -8.07 -20.29 1.33
CA GLY A 191 -7.89 -19.99 2.75
C GLY A 191 -9.21 -19.73 3.47
N VAL A 192 -9.10 -19.58 4.79
CA VAL A 192 -10.25 -19.37 5.67
C VAL A 192 -10.97 -18.08 5.31
N THR A 193 -12.30 -18.17 5.25
CA THR A 193 -13.19 -17.02 5.12
C THR A 193 -13.30 -16.32 6.48
N PRO A 194 -13.08 -15.00 6.56
CA PRO A 194 -13.27 -14.26 7.81
C PRO A 194 -14.69 -14.38 8.36
N SER A 195 -14.84 -14.30 9.67
CA SER A 195 -16.18 -14.32 10.26
C SER A 195 -16.97 -13.06 9.87
N PRO A 196 -18.32 -13.13 9.85
CA PRO A 196 -19.17 -11.96 9.69
C PRO A 196 -18.85 -10.81 10.66
N GLU A 197 -18.52 -11.14 11.90
CA GLU A 197 -18.16 -10.17 12.94
C GLU A 197 -16.85 -9.45 12.62
N ASP A 198 -15.84 -10.18 12.12
CA ASP A 198 -14.57 -9.58 11.69
C ASP A 198 -14.79 -8.63 10.50
N ALA A 199 -15.63 -9.00 9.53
CA ALA A 199 -15.96 -8.13 8.40
C ALA A 199 -16.70 -6.86 8.85
N VAL A 200 -17.69 -7.00 9.75
CA VAL A 200 -18.40 -5.86 10.35
C VAL A 200 -17.47 -4.98 11.19
N TYR A 201 -16.50 -5.57 11.89
CA TYR A 201 -15.51 -4.83 12.65
C TYR A 201 -14.65 -3.94 11.74
N ILE A 202 -14.09 -4.49 10.66
CA ILE A 202 -13.31 -3.73 9.68
C ILE A 202 -14.14 -2.61 9.05
N LEU A 203 -15.41 -2.88 8.69
CA LEU A 203 -16.32 -1.87 8.17
C LEU A 203 -16.50 -0.70 9.14
N LYS A 204 -16.71 -0.99 10.43
CA LYS A 204 -16.87 0.04 11.47
C LYS A 204 -15.60 0.88 11.64
N CYS A 205 -14.43 0.24 11.66
CA CYS A 205 -13.13 0.93 11.72
C CYS A 205 -12.94 1.86 10.51
N ALA A 206 -13.24 1.39 9.31
CA ALA A 206 -13.18 2.16 8.08
C ALA A 206 -14.14 3.37 8.11
N GLY A 207 -15.38 3.14 8.55
CA GLY A 207 -16.38 4.20 8.72
C GLY A 207 -15.96 5.28 9.73
N ASP A 208 -15.37 4.88 10.87
CA ASP A 208 -14.85 5.83 11.85
C ASP A 208 -13.65 6.62 11.30
N CYS A 209 -12.69 5.95 10.66
CA CYS A 209 -11.53 6.60 10.06
C CYS A 209 -11.93 7.67 9.04
N LEU A 210 -12.93 7.35 8.20
CA LEU A 210 -13.48 8.30 7.23
C LEU A 210 -14.20 9.47 7.91
N ARG A 211 -15.11 9.18 8.85
CA ARG A 211 -15.91 10.18 9.56
C ARG A 211 -15.04 11.18 10.32
N MET A 212 -13.98 10.71 10.96
CA MET A 212 -13.07 11.53 11.76
C MET A 212 -11.94 12.16 10.94
N GLY A 213 -11.86 11.89 9.63
CA GLY A 213 -10.79 12.40 8.77
C GLY A 213 -9.40 11.96 9.24
N ARG A 214 -9.26 10.71 9.69
CA ARG A 214 -8.02 10.21 10.32
C ARG A 214 -6.84 10.21 9.36
N SER A 215 -5.63 10.26 9.92
CA SER A 215 -4.36 10.26 9.18
C SER A 215 -4.11 8.94 8.45
N GLU A 216 -3.20 8.93 7.47
CA GLU A 216 -2.77 7.73 6.75
C GLU A 216 -2.27 6.63 7.71
N ALA A 217 -1.47 7.02 8.70
CA ALA A 217 -0.97 6.11 9.73
C ALA A 217 -2.09 5.48 10.56
N ALA A 218 -3.14 6.23 10.88
CA ALA A 218 -4.30 5.70 11.59
C ALA A 218 -5.10 4.72 10.71
N TRP A 219 -5.36 5.05 9.44
CA TRP A 219 -5.96 4.10 8.48
C TRP A 219 -5.15 2.80 8.38
N ASN A 220 -3.83 2.93 8.31
CA ASN A 220 -2.90 1.81 8.25
C ASN A 220 -3.00 0.90 9.48
N HIS A 221 -3.14 1.49 10.68
CA HIS A 221 -3.24 0.75 11.93
C HIS A 221 -4.63 0.14 12.16
N GLU A 222 -5.70 0.89 11.87
CA GLU A 222 -7.07 0.54 12.26
C GLU A 222 -7.78 -0.33 11.20
N VAL A 223 -7.37 -0.24 9.93
CA VAL A 223 -8.10 -0.86 8.80
C VAL A 223 -7.17 -1.74 7.97
N HIS A 224 -6.14 -1.15 7.38
CA HIS A 224 -5.37 -1.85 6.33
C HIS A 224 -4.56 -3.02 6.86
N PHE A 225 -3.76 -2.80 7.91
CA PHE A 225 -2.94 -3.87 8.49
C PHE A 225 -3.77 -4.96 9.17
N PRO A 226 -4.84 -4.64 9.94
CA PRO A 226 -5.76 -5.66 10.45
C PRO A 226 -6.38 -6.53 9.35
N LEU A 227 -6.82 -5.94 8.23
CA LEU A 227 -7.38 -6.67 7.10
C LEU A 227 -6.34 -7.55 6.39
N LEU A 228 -5.12 -7.04 6.20
CA LEU A 228 -4.00 -7.84 5.67
C LEU A 228 -3.70 -9.06 6.56
N CYS A 229 -3.69 -8.87 7.88
CA CYS A 229 -3.50 -9.96 8.83
C CYS A 229 -4.66 -10.95 8.77
N LEU A 230 -5.90 -10.48 8.70
CA LEU A 230 -7.09 -11.31 8.58
C LEU A 230 -7.06 -12.20 7.33
N ALA A 231 -6.57 -11.65 6.21
CA ALA A 231 -6.47 -12.39 4.95
C ALA A 231 -5.27 -13.35 4.90
N LEU A 232 -4.10 -12.93 5.38
CA LEU A 232 -2.80 -13.58 5.07
C LEU A 232 -2.10 -14.21 6.28
N ARG A 233 -2.53 -13.91 7.51
CA ARG A 233 -1.93 -14.44 8.74
C ARG A 233 -2.95 -15.25 9.51
N ASN A 234 -2.81 -16.58 9.44
CA ASN A 234 -3.66 -17.47 10.25
C ASN A 234 -3.40 -17.20 11.74
N ARG A 235 -4.44 -16.81 12.49
CA ARG A 235 -4.38 -16.50 13.93
C ARG A 235 -4.31 -17.76 14.82
N SER A 236 -3.76 -18.85 14.30
CA SER A 236 -3.52 -20.08 15.04
C SER A 236 -2.16 -20.07 15.75
N LYS A 237 -1.90 -21.10 16.57
CA LYS A 237 -0.59 -21.28 17.21
C LYS A 237 0.50 -21.33 16.14
N GLY A 238 1.48 -20.43 16.24
CA GLY A 238 2.55 -20.32 15.24
C GLY A 238 2.23 -19.40 14.06
N ALA A 239 1.38 -18.38 14.24
CA ALA A 239 1.04 -17.37 13.22
C ALA A 239 2.24 -16.73 12.48
N PHE A 240 3.44 -16.76 13.07
CA PHE A 240 4.68 -16.27 12.46
C PHE A 240 5.59 -17.37 11.91
N LYS A 241 5.29 -18.64 12.18
CA LYS A 241 6.02 -19.81 11.70
C LYS A 241 5.46 -20.31 10.37
N GLN A 242 5.38 -19.40 9.40
CA GLN A 242 4.84 -19.66 8.08
C GLN A 242 5.67 -18.97 7.02
N LEU A 243 5.70 -19.56 5.83
CA LEU A 243 6.48 -19.06 4.71
C LEU A 243 6.01 -17.67 4.26
N ILE A 244 4.71 -17.42 4.16
CA ILE A 244 4.18 -16.14 3.65
C ILE A 244 3.65 -15.31 4.83
N ASN A 245 4.10 -14.06 4.95
CA ASN A 245 3.66 -13.16 6.02
C ASN A 245 3.55 -11.71 5.52
N VAL A 246 3.04 -10.81 6.37
CA VAL A 246 2.88 -9.39 6.07
C VAL A 246 3.57 -8.54 7.13
N THR A 247 4.20 -7.43 6.74
CA THR A 247 4.79 -6.48 7.69
C THR A 247 4.62 -5.03 7.23
N SER A 248 4.71 -4.11 8.18
CA SER A 248 4.94 -2.69 7.90
C SER A 248 6.42 -2.47 7.54
N CYS A 249 6.66 -1.62 6.56
CA CYS A 249 8.00 -1.29 6.08
C CYS A 249 8.08 0.14 5.51
N SER A 250 7.36 1.10 6.11
CA SER A 250 7.34 2.52 5.72
C SER A 250 8.70 3.23 5.68
N SER A 251 9.75 2.63 6.23
CA SER A 251 11.14 3.08 6.13
C SER A 251 11.89 2.58 4.91
N ALA A 252 11.40 1.53 4.24
CA ALA A 252 12.10 0.77 3.20
C ALA A 252 12.26 1.57 1.90
N SER A 253 13.39 2.28 1.79
CA SER A 253 13.81 2.96 0.57
C SER A 253 14.44 1.99 -0.43
N ILE A 254 14.30 2.28 -1.71
CA ILE A 254 14.92 1.50 -2.78
C ILE A 254 16.44 1.72 -2.74
N ILE A 255 17.27 0.68 -2.85
CA ILE A 255 18.73 0.81 -2.95
C ILE A 255 19.09 1.55 -4.26
N PRO A 256 19.98 2.56 -4.25
CA PRO A 256 20.30 3.38 -5.42
C PRO A 256 20.66 2.58 -6.69
N ASP A 257 21.34 1.44 -6.54
CA ASP A 257 21.72 0.53 -7.63
C ASP A 257 20.56 -0.01 -8.46
N TYR A 258 19.36 -0.08 -7.89
CA TYR A 258 18.14 -0.57 -8.55
C TYR A 258 17.22 0.56 -9.01
N ARG A 259 17.55 1.82 -8.71
CA ARG A 259 16.73 2.97 -9.10
C ARG A 259 16.95 3.30 -10.58
N ILE A 260 15.86 3.57 -11.29
CA ILE A 260 15.95 4.23 -12.60
C ILE A 260 16.49 5.64 -12.40
N ARG A 261 17.41 6.08 -13.26
CA ARG A 261 17.92 7.47 -13.23
C ARG A 261 16.73 8.44 -13.25
N PHE A 262 16.76 9.44 -12.37
CA PHE A 262 15.70 10.45 -12.19
C PHE A 262 14.40 9.95 -11.54
N ALA A 263 14.29 8.67 -11.17
CA ALA A 263 13.18 8.22 -10.33
C ALA A 263 13.35 8.76 -8.89
N PRO A 264 12.27 9.26 -8.27
CA PRO A 264 12.32 9.75 -6.89
C PRO A 264 12.67 8.64 -5.90
N ASP A 265 13.24 9.02 -4.75
CA ASP A 265 13.36 8.11 -3.61
C ASP A 265 11.96 7.80 -3.08
N LYS A 266 11.51 6.55 -3.27
CA LYS A 266 10.19 6.09 -2.88
C LYS A 266 10.31 4.93 -1.90
N LYS A 267 9.37 4.93 -0.97
CA LYS A 267 9.14 3.91 0.03
C LYS A 267 7.76 3.28 -0.19
N ILE A 268 7.56 2.13 0.42
CA ILE A 268 6.29 1.40 0.47
C ILE A 268 5.86 1.29 1.93
N ASP A 269 4.56 1.22 2.21
CA ASP A 269 4.05 1.20 3.59
C ASP A 269 4.03 -0.20 4.18
N PHE A 270 3.65 -1.19 3.37
CA PHE A 270 3.61 -2.60 3.76
C PHE A 270 4.19 -3.49 2.66
N CYS A 271 4.50 -4.72 3.04
CA CYS A 271 4.77 -5.77 2.07
C CYS A 271 4.28 -7.13 2.52
N VAL A 272 3.88 -7.96 1.55
CA VAL A 272 3.83 -9.41 1.72
C VAL A 272 5.23 -9.95 1.44
N TYR A 273 5.79 -10.68 2.40
CA TYR A 273 7.16 -11.20 2.34
C TYR A 273 7.19 -12.71 2.61
N LEU A 274 8.32 -13.31 2.25
CA LEU A 274 8.62 -14.72 2.42
C LEU A 274 9.62 -14.92 3.57
N ASP A 275 9.38 -15.89 4.43
CA ASP A 275 10.33 -16.37 5.45
C ASP A 275 10.91 -17.73 5.05
N PRO A 276 12.11 -17.75 4.41
CA PRO A 276 12.71 -18.96 3.88
C PRO A 276 12.97 -20.03 4.94
N ARG A 277 13.09 -19.65 6.23
CA ARG A 277 13.28 -20.60 7.34
C ARG A 277 12.06 -21.50 7.57
N HIS A 278 10.90 -21.08 7.08
CA HIS A 278 9.64 -21.80 7.20
C HIS A 278 9.22 -22.47 5.88
N ASP A 279 10.16 -22.61 4.94
CA ASP A 279 9.94 -23.41 3.75
C ASP A 279 9.85 -24.91 4.09
N SER A 280 8.76 -25.54 3.65
CA SER A 280 8.53 -26.98 3.87
C SER A 280 9.37 -27.85 2.95
N ASN A 281 9.70 -27.37 1.75
CA ASN A 281 10.28 -28.20 0.70
C ASN A 281 11.80 -28.08 0.64
N ASP A 282 12.38 -27.08 1.30
CA ASP A 282 13.80 -26.81 1.26
C ASP A 282 14.29 -26.20 2.57
N LYS A 283 15.16 -26.91 3.29
CA LYS A 283 15.70 -26.45 4.57
C LYS A 283 16.96 -25.59 4.42
N ASP A 284 17.60 -25.63 3.26
CA ASP A 284 18.85 -24.94 2.99
C ASP A 284 18.65 -23.60 2.26
N ILE A 285 17.43 -23.33 1.78
CA ILE A 285 17.12 -22.09 1.03
C ILE A 285 17.49 -20.80 1.77
N ALA A 286 17.39 -20.78 3.11
CA ALA A 286 17.84 -19.65 3.90
C ALA A 286 19.36 -19.40 3.75
N ASN A 287 20.17 -20.47 3.73
CA ASN A 287 21.63 -20.38 3.55
C ASN A 287 21.99 -19.96 2.12
N TYR A 288 21.24 -20.44 1.11
CA TYR A 288 21.41 -19.97 -0.27
C TYR A 288 21.09 -18.48 -0.41
N ILE A 289 20.04 -18.00 0.25
CA ILE A 289 19.71 -16.57 0.30
C ILE A 289 20.84 -15.77 0.93
N ASP A 290 21.41 -16.23 2.05
CA ASP A 290 22.56 -15.58 2.69
C ASP A 290 23.78 -15.52 1.78
N THR A 291 24.08 -16.61 1.08
CA THR A 291 25.17 -16.69 0.09
C THR A 291 24.97 -15.66 -1.02
N VAL A 292 23.77 -15.59 -1.60
CA VAL A 292 23.46 -14.68 -2.70
C VAL A 292 23.48 -13.22 -2.24
N ARG A 293 22.77 -12.89 -1.16
CA ARG A 293 22.62 -11.51 -0.72
C ARG A 293 23.94 -10.88 -0.30
N SER A 294 24.93 -11.66 0.14
CA SER A 294 26.28 -11.18 0.44
C SER A 294 26.99 -10.51 -0.76
N ARG A 295 26.52 -10.79 -1.98
CA ARG A 295 27.07 -10.26 -3.24
C ARG A 295 26.16 -9.25 -3.92
N LEU A 296 24.96 -9.03 -3.39
CA LEU A 296 24.01 -8.05 -3.90
C LEU A 296 24.18 -6.70 -3.19
N PRO A 297 23.89 -5.58 -3.87
CA PRO A 297 23.78 -4.27 -3.24
C PRO A 297 22.99 -4.31 -1.92
N GLY A 298 23.51 -3.61 -0.91
CA GLY A 298 22.84 -3.47 0.40
C GLY A 298 22.75 -4.76 1.23
N LEU A 299 23.46 -5.83 0.87
CA LEU A 299 23.39 -7.15 1.55
C LEU A 299 21.96 -7.72 1.60
N SER A 300 21.16 -7.39 0.58
CA SER A 300 19.73 -7.63 0.56
C SER A 300 19.31 -8.52 -0.59
N ILE A 301 18.37 -9.43 -0.33
CA ILE A 301 17.64 -10.19 -1.35
C ILE A 301 16.46 -9.40 -1.94
N ASN A 302 16.35 -8.11 -1.58
CA ASN A 302 15.27 -7.20 -1.95
C ASN A 302 15.82 -5.93 -2.59
N PRO A 303 14.98 -5.14 -3.31
CA PRO A 303 15.41 -3.86 -3.87
C PRO A 303 15.56 -2.77 -2.78
N THR A 304 15.45 -3.12 -1.50
CA THR A 304 15.57 -2.25 -0.32
C THR A 304 16.54 -2.87 0.69
N ASP A 305 17.23 -2.03 1.45
CA ASP A 305 18.15 -2.39 2.53
C ASP A 305 17.50 -2.31 3.93
N ASP A 306 16.16 -2.36 4.00
CA ASP A 306 15.45 -2.46 5.27
C ASP A 306 15.94 -3.70 6.05
N LEU A 307 16.46 -3.46 7.26
CA LEU A 307 17.13 -4.47 8.07
C LEU A 307 16.25 -5.68 8.38
N SER A 308 14.93 -5.47 8.50
CA SER A 308 13.97 -6.53 8.81
C SER A 308 13.67 -7.43 7.60
N LEU A 309 14.08 -7.01 6.41
CA LEU A 309 13.75 -7.65 5.14
C LEU A 309 14.98 -8.16 4.37
N LEU A 310 16.22 -7.95 4.83
CA LEU A 310 17.43 -8.30 4.08
C LEU A 310 17.48 -9.77 3.60
N SER A 311 16.98 -10.70 4.40
CA SER A 311 16.93 -12.15 4.10
C SER A 311 15.53 -12.65 3.76
N ASN A 312 14.53 -11.77 3.67
CA ASN A 312 13.12 -12.10 3.60
C ASN A 312 12.52 -11.52 2.31
N PRO A 313 12.50 -12.28 1.20
CA PRO A 313 12.10 -11.75 -0.09
C PRO A 313 10.68 -11.16 -0.07
N ILE A 314 10.54 -9.96 -0.63
CA ILE A 314 9.26 -9.30 -0.82
C ILE A 314 8.59 -9.95 -2.04
N ALA A 315 7.30 -10.26 -1.90
CA ALA A 315 6.48 -10.78 -2.98
C ALA A 315 5.48 -9.73 -3.50
N ILE A 316 4.91 -8.91 -2.61
CA ILE A 316 3.94 -7.86 -2.96
C ILE A 316 4.28 -6.58 -2.19
N PRO A 317 4.75 -5.51 -2.84
CA PRO A 317 4.78 -4.17 -2.25
C PRO A 317 3.37 -3.57 -2.17
N ILE A 318 3.10 -2.83 -1.09
CA ILE A 318 1.81 -2.19 -0.84
C ILE A 318 2.04 -0.72 -0.48
N GLU A 319 1.43 0.17 -1.25
CA GLU A 319 1.40 1.61 -0.95
C GLU A 319 0.00 2.00 -0.47
N THR A 320 -0.06 2.85 0.54
CA THR A 320 -1.31 3.38 1.08
C THR A 320 -1.38 4.89 0.89
N LYS A 321 -2.60 5.41 0.73
CA LYS A 321 -2.89 6.85 0.69
C LYS A 321 -4.20 7.13 1.40
N ARG A 322 -4.37 8.38 1.81
CA ARG A 322 -5.64 8.89 2.33
C ARG A 322 -6.71 8.97 1.22
N PRO A 323 -8.01 8.89 1.60
CA PRO A 323 -9.10 9.20 0.67
C PRO A 323 -8.89 10.53 -0.06
N GLY A 324 -9.08 10.54 -1.39
CA GLY A 324 -9.03 11.76 -2.21
C GLY A 324 -7.64 12.29 -2.55
N GLU A 325 -6.56 11.70 -2.02
CA GLU A 325 -5.19 12.13 -2.31
C GLU A 325 -4.39 11.12 -3.13
N GLY A 326 -3.61 11.63 -4.09
CA GLY A 326 -2.34 11.00 -4.47
C GLY A 326 -2.41 9.69 -5.26
N LEU A 327 -3.50 9.38 -5.98
CA LEU A 327 -3.57 8.15 -6.79
C LEU A 327 -2.43 8.06 -7.81
N ASP A 328 -2.15 9.13 -8.56
CA ASP A 328 -1.02 9.20 -9.49
C ASP A 328 0.33 9.04 -8.77
N THR A 329 0.43 9.52 -7.52
CA THR A 329 1.63 9.40 -6.70
C THR A 329 1.82 7.97 -6.18
N ALA A 330 0.74 7.31 -5.74
CA ALA A 330 0.75 5.92 -5.29
C ALA A 330 1.07 4.97 -6.46
N ASN A 331 0.46 5.20 -7.62
CA ASN A 331 0.77 4.51 -8.87
C ASN A 331 2.26 4.61 -9.17
N LEU A 332 2.82 5.82 -9.15
CA LEU A 332 4.24 6.04 -9.37
C LEU A 332 5.11 5.32 -8.32
N GLN A 333 4.73 5.35 -7.04
CA GLN A 333 5.49 4.70 -5.96
C GLN A 333 5.58 3.19 -6.16
N VAL A 334 4.43 2.52 -6.33
CA VAL A 334 4.39 1.08 -6.53
C VAL A 334 5.07 0.70 -7.85
N ALA A 335 4.84 1.44 -8.93
CA ALA A 335 5.51 1.21 -10.21
C ALA A 335 7.04 1.35 -10.11
N THR A 336 7.53 2.36 -9.38
CA THR A 336 8.97 2.56 -9.16
C THR A 336 9.56 1.38 -8.39
N PHE A 337 8.89 0.93 -7.33
CA PHE A 337 9.32 -0.22 -6.55
C PHE A 337 9.32 -1.51 -7.38
N LEU A 338 8.24 -1.79 -8.12
CA LEU A 338 8.15 -2.98 -8.97
C LEU A 338 9.22 -2.98 -10.07
N THR A 339 9.55 -1.82 -10.62
CA THR A 339 10.61 -1.72 -11.64
C THR A 339 12.00 -1.99 -11.05
N ALA A 340 12.28 -1.46 -9.85
CA ALA A 340 13.50 -1.78 -9.11
C ALA A 340 13.57 -3.28 -8.77
N HIS A 341 12.42 -3.86 -8.40
CA HIS A 341 12.30 -5.29 -8.11
C HIS A 341 12.60 -6.15 -9.35
N LEU A 342 12.02 -5.83 -10.52
CA LEU A 342 12.36 -6.52 -11.79
C LEU A 342 13.85 -6.42 -12.13
N THR A 343 14.47 -5.26 -11.85
CA THR A 343 15.91 -5.07 -12.06
C THR A 343 16.74 -5.98 -11.16
N LEU A 344 16.36 -6.10 -9.88
CA LEU A 344 16.99 -7.05 -8.95
C LEU A 344 16.82 -8.50 -9.43
N LEU A 345 15.60 -8.90 -9.81
CA LEU A 345 15.35 -10.28 -10.26
C LEU A 345 16.15 -10.62 -11.51
N GLN A 346 16.32 -9.68 -12.45
CA GLN A 346 17.21 -9.87 -13.59
C GLN A 346 18.66 -10.11 -13.15
N ARG A 347 19.19 -9.31 -12.22
CA ARG A 347 20.56 -9.52 -11.70
C ARG A 347 20.70 -10.89 -11.03
N LEU A 348 19.66 -11.37 -10.34
CA LEU A 348 19.66 -12.69 -9.73
C LEU A 348 19.73 -13.80 -10.79
N VAL A 349 18.96 -13.68 -11.87
CA VAL A 349 19.00 -14.60 -13.01
C VAL A 349 20.39 -14.61 -13.65
N ASP A 350 20.95 -13.43 -13.91
CA ASP A 350 22.27 -13.26 -14.53
C ASP A 350 23.38 -13.85 -13.64
N ALA A 351 23.27 -13.70 -12.31
CA ALA A 351 24.24 -14.24 -11.35
C ALA A 351 24.29 -15.78 -11.37
N GLY A 352 23.18 -16.45 -11.69
CA GLY A 352 23.09 -17.91 -11.80
C GLY A 352 23.28 -18.46 -13.22
N ALA A 353 23.60 -17.61 -14.20
CA ALA A 353 23.63 -17.98 -15.62
C ALA A 353 24.65 -19.08 -15.96
N SER A 354 25.73 -19.20 -15.20
CA SER A 354 26.77 -20.21 -15.43
C SER A 354 26.38 -21.62 -14.99
N VAL A 355 25.29 -21.78 -14.22
CA VAL A 355 24.78 -23.10 -13.81
C VAL A 355 23.76 -23.58 -14.84
N PRO A 356 23.98 -24.73 -15.51
CA PRO A 356 23.02 -25.31 -16.44
C PRO A 356 21.65 -25.56 -15.77
N VAL A 357 20.58 -25.54 -16.55
CA VAL A 357 19.28 -26.02 -16.08
C VAL A 357 19.31 -27.56 -16.10
N ASP A 358 18.74 -28.21 -15.08
CA ASP A 358 18.68 -29.68 -14.90
C ASP A 358 18.12 -30.48 -16.10
N ALA A 359 17.60 -29.80 -17.13
CA ALA A 359 17.06 -30.38 -18.36
C ALA A 359 17.85 -30.04 -19.64
N GLY A 360 19.13 -29.63 -19.55
CA GLY A 360 19.99 -29.40 -20.73
C GLY A 360 19.55 -28.26 -21.66
N GLY A 361 18.62 -27.41 -21.21
CA GLY A 361 18.17 -26.21 -21.92
C GLY A 361 18.83 -24.93 -21.43
N GLU A 362 18.67 -23.85 -22.20
CA GLU A 362 19.07 -22.50 -21.79
C GLU A 362 18.38 -22.09 -20.48
N ALA A 363 19.05 -21.23 -19.70
CA ALA A 363 18.46 -20.60 -18.53
C ALA A 363 17.17 -19.86 -18.93
N PRO A 364 16.00 -20.17 -18.33
CA PRO A 364 14.80 -19.41 -18.66
C PRO A 364 15.03 -17.94 -18.28
N PRO A 365 14.60 -16.99 -19.13
CA PRO A 365 14.74 -15.57 -18.86
C PRO A 365 13.93 -15.17 -17.62
N ALA A 366 14.25 -14.01 -17.03
CA ALA A 366 13.48 -13.46 -15.91
C ALA A 366 11.99 -13.28 -16.24
N ASP A 367 11.70 -13.12 -17.53
CA ASP A 367 10.38 -12.91 -18.10
C ASP A 367 9.47 -14.15 -17.99
N ASP A 368 10.02 -15.33 -17.67
CA ASP A 368 9.28 -16.59 -17.45
C ASP A 368 8.32 -16.50 -16.23
N LEU A 369 8.58 -15.59 -15.28
CA LEU A 369 7.67 -15.34 -14.16
C LEU A 369 6.32 -14.74 -14.61
N GLY A 370 6.29 -14.08 -15.77
CA GLY A 370 5.11 -13.44 -16.36
C GLY A 370 4.79 -12.06 -15.78
N PHE A 371 4.66 -11.91 -14.45
CA PHE A 371 4.42 -10.62 -13.81
C PHE A 371 4.85 -10.56 -12.33
N LEU A 372 4.99 -9.34 -11.81
CA LEU A 372 5.09 -9.03 -10.38
C LEU A 372 3.86 -8.24 -9.91
N PRO A 373 3.15 -8.72 -8.89
CA PRO A 373 2.00 -8.01 -8.30
C PRO A 373 2.43 -6.84 -7.40
N GLY A 374 1.60 -5.80 -7.33
CA GLY A 374 1.64 -4.75 -6.33
C GLY A 374 0.23 -4.35 -5.91
N LEU A 375 0.11 -3.68 -4.76
CA LEU A 375 -1.17 -3.20 -4.25
C LEU A 375 -1.12 -1.70 -3.96
N MET A 376 -2.23 -1.03 -4.28
CA MET A 376 -2.46 0.35 -3.87
C MET A 376 -3.75 0.43 -3.09
N VAL A 377 -3.68 1.03 -1.91
CA VAL A 377 -4.82 1.21 -1.02
C VAL A 377 -5.06 2.70 -0.81
N GLN A 378 -6.26 3.17 -1.08
CA GLN A 378 -6.62 4.56 -0.89
C GLN A 378 -7.87 4.68 -0.03
N GLY A 379 -7.67 4.92 1.27
CA GLY A 379 -8.73 4.80 2.27
C GLY A 379 -9.45 3.46 2.11
N ASN A 380 -10.72 3.50 1.69
CA ASN A 380 -11.48 2.28 1.50
C ASN A 380 -11.11 1.46 0.26
N THR A 381 -10.53 2.07 -0.77
CA THR A 381 -10.42 1.44 -2.09
C THR A 381 -9.14 0.63 -2.21
N TRP A 382 -9.24 -0.63 -2.63
CA TRP A 382 -8.11 -1.52 -2.84
C TRP A 382 -7.95 -1.84 -4.33
N ASN A 383 -6.77 -1.61 -4.87
CA ASN A 383 -6.47 -1.83 -6.28
C ASN A 383 -5.24 -2.72 -6.45
N PHE A 384 -5.33 -3.58 -7.46
CA PHE A 384 -4.26 -4.40 -7.96
C PHE A 384 -3.57 -3.71 -9.15
N ILE A 385 -2.24 -3.78 -9.13
CA ILE A 385 -1.34 -3.33 -10.18
C ILE A 385 -0.34 -4.46 -10.43
N ALA A 386 0.15 -4.59 -11.66
CA ALA A 386 1.17 -5.58 -11.99
C ALA A 386 2.27 -4.96 -12.84
N ALA A 387 3.48 -5.49 -12.75
CA ALA A 387 4.58 -5.17 -13.63
C ALA A 387 5.02 -6.41 -14.40
N SER A 388 5.23 -6.30 -15.70
CA SER A 388 5.86 -7.35 -16.51
C SER A 388 7.01 -6.77 -17.31
N ARG A 389 7.80 -7.63 -17.94
CA ARG A 389 8.85 -7.23 -18.86
C ARG A 389 8.50 -7.67 -20.28
N GLN A 390 8.70 -6.77 -21.25
CA GLN A 390 8.47 -6.99 -22.68
C GLN A 390 9.57 -6.30 -23.46
N ASP A 391 10.31 -7.03 -24.29
CA ASP A 391 11.36 -6.47 -25.14
C ASP A 391 12.32 -5.53 -24.38
N SER A 392 12.78 -5.98 -23.20
CA SER A 392 13.61 -5.23 -22.24
C SER A 392 12.96 -4.01 -21.55
N ARG A 393 11.71 -3.68 -21.88
CA ARG A 393 10.91 -2.62 -21.25
C ARG A 393 10.08 -3.14 -20.10
N THR A 394 9.86 -2.28 -19.10
CA THR A 394 8.91 -2.57 -18.02
C THR A 394 7.52 -2.05 -18.39
N ILE A 395 6.54 -2.94 -18.40
CA ILE A 395 5.13 -2.57 -18.59
C ILE A 395 4.43 -2.63 -17.24
N ILE A 396 3.84 -1.51 -16.85
CA ILE A 396 3.01 -1.37 -15.65
C ILE A 396 1.54 -1.48 -16.07
N TRP A 397 0.89 -2.53 -15.63
CA TRP A 397 -0.50 -2.85 -15.87
C TRP A 397 -1.37 -2.27 -14.77
N SER A 398 -2.05 -1.17 -15.06
CA SER A 398 -2.86 -0.46 -14.08
C SER A 398 -4.32 -0.95 -14.05
N GLU A 399 -4.90 -0.86 -12.85
CA GLU A 399 -6.33 -0.81 -12.54
C GLU A 399 -7.14 -2.09 -12.68
N THR A 400 -6.99 -2.99 -11.69
CA THR A 400 -8.07 -3.93 -11.34
C THR A 400 -8.50 -3.68 -9.90
N SER A 401 -9.76 -3.29 -9.69
CA SER A 401 -10.32 -3.12 -8.33
C SER A 401 -10.42 -4.47 -7.63
N LEU A 402 -9.99 -4.52 -6.37
CA LEU A 402 -10.12 -5.69 -5.49
C LEU A 402 -11.33 -5.60 -4.56
N GLY A 403 -11.92 -4.42 -4.42
CA GLY A 403 -13.04 -4.16 -3.52
C GLY A 403 -12.84 -2.92 -2.66
N SER A 404 -13.70 -2.78 -1.67
CA SER A 404 -13.76 -1.62 -0.79
C SER A 404 -13.96 -2.05 0.67
N THR A 405 -13.24 -1.43 1.62
CA THR A 405 -13.52 -1.60 3.06
C THR A 405 -14.68 -0.74 3.56
N GLY A 406 -15.30 0.04 2.67
CA GLY A 406 -16.48 0.84 2.96
C GLY A 406 -17.80 0.07 2.90
N ASP A 407 -17.76 -1.22 2.57
CA ASP A 407 -18.91 -2.11 2.51
C ASP A 407 -18.47 -3.56 2.78
N ILE A 408 -19.40 -4.38 3.29
CA ILE A 408 -19.09 -5.76 3.72
C ILE A 408 -18.70 -6.66 2.55
N PHE A 409 -19.38 -6.48 1.42
CA PHE A 409 -19.14 -7.27 0.22
C PHE A 409 -17.70 -7.07 -0.26
N GLY A 410 -17.25 -5.82 -0.35
CA GLY A 410 -15.92 -5.42 -0.72
C GLY A 410 -14.84 -5.95 0.22
N ILE A 411 -15.10 -6.07 1.52
CA ILE A 411 -14.16 -6.68 2.48
C ILE A 411 -13.90 -8.14 2.12
N TYR A 412 -14.95 -8.91 1.82
CA TYR A 412 -14.79 -10.30 1.39
C TYR A 412 -14.10 -10.43 0.02
N GLN A 413 -14.39 -9.51 -0.92
CA GLN A 413 -13.69 -9.43 -2.20
C GLN A 413 -12.18 -9.23 -2.02
N ILE A 414 -11.79 -8.29 -1.15
CA ILE A 414 -10.39 -8.00 -0.85
C ILE A 414 -9.72 -9.23 -0.26
N VAL A 415 -10.35 -9.87 0.73
CA VAL A 415 -9.76 -11.05 1.38
C VAL A 415 -9.60 -12.23 0.40
N ALA A 416 -10.61 -12.50 -0.43
CA ALA A 416 -10.52 -13.52 -1.48
C ALA A 416 -9.38 -13.22 -2.47
N SER A 417 -9.26 -11.96 -2.88
CA SER A 417 -8.20 -11.51 -3.80
C SER A 417 -6.81 -11.65 -3.18
N LEU A 418 -6.62 -11.24 -1.92
CA LEU A 418 -5.36 -11.38 -1.21
C LEU A 418 -4.97 -12.86 -1.03
N GLN A 419 -5.92 -13.73 -0.73
CA GLN A 419 -5.68 -15.16 -0.59
C GLN A 419 -5.40 -15.85 -1.94
N LEU A 420 -5.99 -15.38 -3.03
CA LEU A 420 -5.61 -15.79 -4.38
C LEU A 420 -4.17 -15.39 -4.72
N LEU A 421 -3.78 -14.15 -4.38
CA LEU A 421 -2.40 -13.70 -4.56
C LEU A 421 -1.42 -14.51 -3.70
N ARG A 422 -1.80 -14.88 -2.47
CA ARG A 422 -1.02 -15.82 -1.63
C ARG A 422 -0.82 -17.18 -2.30
N GLN A 423 -1.86 -17.74 -2.91
CA GLN A 423 -1.74 -18.99 -3.66
C GLN A 423 -0.78 -18.81 -4.85
N TRP A 424 -0.88 -17.71 -5.59
CA TRP A 424 0.06 -17.42 -6.69
C TRP A 424 1.50 -17.28 -6.20
N ILE A 425 1.72 -16.66 -5.04
CA ILE A 425 3.04 -16.59 -4.40
C ILE A 425 3.59 -18.00 -4.16
N ASP A 426 2.79 -18.86 -3.54
CA ASP A 426 3.20 -20.21 -3.14
C ASP A 426 3.48 -21.15 -4.34
N THR A 427 2.63 -21.05 -5.37
CA THR A 427 2.63 -21.96 -6.52
C THR A 427 3.47 -21.48 -7.71
N THR A 428 3.72 -20.17 -7.82
CA THR A 428 4.40 -19.57 -8.98
C THR A 428 5.64 -18.79 -8.56
N TYR A 429 5.49 -17.73 -7.76
CA TYR A 429 6.60 -16.82 -7.44
C TYR A 429 7.71 -17.49 -6.62
N TRP A 430 7.34 -18.18 -5.53
CA TRP A 430 8.32 -18.76 -4.62
C TRP A 430 9.12 -19.92 -5.24
N PRO A 431 8.50 -20.88 -5.95
CA PRO A 431 9.25 -21.90 -6.69
C PRO A 431 10.23 -21.30 -7.70
N TRP A 432 9.79 -20.26 -8.44
CA TRP A 432 10.64 -19.54 -9.38
C TRP A 432 11.84 -18.89 -8.66
N LEU A 433 11.59 -18.09 -7.61
CA LEU A 433 12.64 -17.37 -6.88
C LEU A 433 13.65 -18.33 -6.25
N ARG A 434 13.18 -19.41 -5.63
CA ARG A 434 14.02 -20.42 -5.00
C ARG A 434 14.95 -21.10 -6.02
N ARG A 435 14.44 -21.43 -7.20
CA ARG A 435 15.26 -22.01 -8.29
C ARG A 435 16.41 -21.08 -8.68
N PHE A 436 16.14 -19.80 -8.93
CA PHE A 436 17.19 -18.86 -9.34
C PHE A 436 18.13 -18.47 -8.21
N THR A 437 17.63 -18.41 -6.97
CA THR A 437 18.47 -18.20 -5.79
C THR A 437 19.49 -19.32 -5.63
N LYS A 438 19.07 -20.58 -5.77
CA LYS A 438 20.00 -21.73 -5.74
C LYS A 438 21.07 -21.63 -6.82
N ARG A 439 20.66 -21.37 -8.05
CA ARG A 439 21.60 -21.24 -9.18
C ARG A 439 22.64 -20.15 -8.93
N ALA A 440 22.21 -18.97 -8.47
CA ALA A 440 23.10 -17.88 -8.12
C ALA A 440 24.04 -18.24 -6.96
N ALA A 441 23.54 -18.94 -5.93
CA ALA A 441 24.36 -19.40 -4.81
C ALA A 441 25.42 -20.43 -5.25
N THR A 442 25.05 -21.37 -6.13
CA THR A 442 25.98 -22.36 -6.68
C THR A 442 27.07 -21.70 -7.52
N THR A 443 26.73 -20.73 -8.39
CA THR A 443 27.73 -19.94 -9.11
C THR A 443 28.67 -19.21 -8.15
N ALA A 444 28.12 -18.65 -7.06
CA ALA A 444 28.92 -17.96 -6.06
C ALA A 444 29.95 -18.90 -5.41
N GLN A 445 29.51 -20.08 -4.97
CA GLN A 445 30.37 -21.09 -4.35
C GLN A 445 31.46 -21.59 -5.29
N LEU A 446 31.15 -21.84 -6.57
CA LEU A 446 32.14 -22.27 -7.57
C LEU A 446 33.25 -21.23 -7.82
N ARG A 447 32.95 -19.94 -7.63
CA ARG A 447 33.95 -18.86 -7.80
C ARG A 447 34.86 -18.68 -6.59
N ASP A 448 34.45 -19.15 -5.42
CA ASP A 448 35.22 -19.02 -4.18
C ASP A 448 36.06 -20.28 -3.89
N ASP A 449 35.92 -21.34 -4.70
CA ASP A 449 36.69 -22.57 -4.55
C ASP A 449 38.12 -22.37 -5.10
N PRO A 450 39.17 -22.40 -4.27
CA PRO A 450 40.55 -22.05 -4.66
C PRO A 450 41.23 -23.07 -5.60
N ALA A 451 40.50 -24.09 -6.07
CA ALA A 451 41.00 -25.10 -7.00
C ALA A 451 40.61 -24.87 -8.48
N GLY A 452 39.92 -23.76 -8.78
CA GLY A 452 39.46 -23.38 -10.13
C GLY A 452 40.40 -22.47 -10.91
#